data_AF-A0A7C5A982-F1
#
_entry.id   AF-A0A7C5A982-F1
#
_cell.length_a   1.000
_cell.length_b   1.000
_cell.length_c   1.000
_cell.angle_alpha   90.00
_cell.angle_beta   90.00
_cell.angle_gamma   90.00
#
_symmetry.space_group_name_H-M   'P 1'
#
loop_
_entity.id
_entity.type
_entity.pdbx_description
1 polymer ?
#
loop_
_entity_poly.entity_id
_entity_poly.type
_entity_poly.pdbx_seq_one_letter_code
_entity_poly.pdbx_strand_id
1 'polypeptide(L)'
;MKYERVDTFEWKRYNHIVSLETYKDQIMPKLSSVIDNLHKRPDSRQEAIIVNREKLDNSCLLSMQFQLLNNTLIVISNYRSQCKVHGRPVDTIMNRYVATKIIDGLESLGNKIKSCKIYVNVGNYHLNRSECNLDCDAMPLYKMLKQI
;
A
#
# COMPACT_ATOMS: atom_id res chain seq x y z
N MET A 1 1.37 9.48 -2.61
CA MET A 1 1.02 9.36 -1.18
C MET A 1 2.27 9.63 -0.36
N LYS A 2 2.17 10.35 0.77
CA LYS A 2 3.32 10.59 1.66
C LYS A 2 3.67 9.32 2.44
N TYR A 3 4.94 8.90 2.40
CA TYR A 3 5.44 7.81 3.23
C TYR A 3 5.58 8.25 4.69
N GLU A 4 5.12 7.39 5.58
CA GLU A 4 5.33 7.45 7.03
C GLU A 4 5.66 6.03 7.48
N ARG A 5 6.62 5.88 8.39
CA ARG A 5 7.01 4.58 8.93
C ARG A 5 5.83 3.94 9.65
N VAL A 6 5.58 2.65 9.38
CA VAL A 6 4.52 1.87 10.01
C VAL A 6 5.10 0.51 10.41
N ASP A 7 5.33 0.30 11.70
CA ASP A 7 5.98 -0.92 12.20
C ASP A 7 5.04 -2.11 12.35
N THR A 8 3.74 -1.84 12.56
CA THR A 8 2.66 -2.82 12.70
C THR A 8 1.50 -2.50 11.76
N PHE A 9 0.87 -3.52 11.19
CA PHE A 9 -0.29 -3.36 10.32
C PHE A 9 -1.54 -3.88 11.01
N GLU A 10 -2.35 -2.93 11.49
CA GLU A 10 -3.71 -3.17 11.95
C GLU A 10 -4.55 -1.94 11.58
N TRP A 11 -5.72 -2.17 11.02
CA TRP A 11 -6.72 -1.14 10.83
C TRP A 11 -8.06 -1.62 11.38
N LYS A 12 -8.68 -0.78 12.21
CA LYS A 12 -9.95 -1.06 12.87
C LYS A 12 -10.95 0.04 12.55
N ARG A 13 -12.14 -0.34 12.11
CA ARG A 13 -13.29 0.57 12.03
C ARG A 13 -14.57 -0.20 12.32
N TYR A 14 -15.34 0.28 13.30
CA TYR A 14 -16.48 -0.45 13.85
C TYR A 14 -16.07 -1.89 14.21
N ASN A 15 -16.75 -2.89 13.67
CA ASN A 15 -16.48 -4.31 13.90
C ASN A 15 -15.55 -4.94 12.85
N HIS A 16 -14.98 -4.15 11.93
CA HIS A 16 -14.07 -4.65 10.90
C HIS A 16 -12.61 -4.42 11.31
N ILE A 17 -11.85 -5.51 11.39
CA ILE A 17 -10.41 -5.50 11.62
C ILE A 17 -9.74 -6.06 10.37
N VAL A 18 -8.84 -5.27 9.79
CA VAL A 18 -7.92 -5.73 8.75
C VAL A 18 -6.53 -5.76 9.34
N SER A 19 -5.87 -6.90 9.29
CA SER A 19 -4.56 -7.12 9.91
C SER A 19 -3.61 -7.84 8.96
N LEU A 20 -2.38 -8.06 9.42
CA LEU A 20 -1.35 -8.76 8.66
C LEU A 20 -1.79 -10.13 8.16
N GLU A 21 -2.68 -10.80 8.89
CA GLU A 21 -3.24 -12.10 8.53
C GLU A 21 -3.91 -12.09 7.16
N THR A 22 -4.48 -10.96 6.73
CA THR A 22 -5.08 -10.80 5.41
C THR A 22 -4.05 -10.91 4.27
N TYR A 23 -2.77 -10.63 4.54
CA TYR A 23 -1.72 -10.55 3.52
C TYR A 23 -0.59 -11.58 3.69
N LYS A 24 -0.67 -12.39 4.75
CA LYS A 24 0.40 -13.32 5.18
C LYS A 24 0.77 -14.36 4.13
N ASP A 25 -0.17 -14.80 3.30
CA ASP A 25 0.06 -15.89 2.35
C ASP A 25 0.48 -15.41 0.96
N GLN A 26 0.42 -14.09 0.70
CA GLN A 26 0.60 -13.55 -0.65
C GLN A 26 1.68 -12.48 -0.76
N ILE A 27 1.68 -11.51 0.16
CA ILE A 27 2.63 -10.40 0.13
C ILE A 27 3.84 -10.73 0.98
N MET A 28 3.62 -11.12 2.24
CA MET A 28 4.69 -11.32 3.21
C MET A 28 5.77 -12.33 2.77
N PRO A 29 5.44 -13.50 2.19
CA PRO A 29 6.45 -14.50 1.84
C PRO A 29 7.34 -14.05 0.68
N LYS A 30 6.92 -13.04 -0.09
CA LYS A 30 7.64 -12.52 -1.25
C LYS A 30 8.54 -11.34 -0.91
N LEU A 31 8.42 -10.76 0.29
CA LEU A 31 9.19 -9.58 0.69
C LEU A 31 10.70 -9.84 0.72
N SER A 32 11.14 -10.98 1.26
CA SER A 32 12.56 -11.34 1.32
C SER A 32 13.19 -11.39 -0.06
N SER A 33 12.52 -12.03 -1.03
CA SER A 33 13.00 -12.07 -2.42
C SER A 33 13.09 -10.68 -3.05
N VAL A 34 12.12 -9.80 -2.78
CA VAL A 34 12.17 -8.41 -3.26
C VAL A 34 13.36 -7.67 -2.65
N ILE A 35 13.58 -7.80 -1.34
CA ILE A 35 14.70 -7.18 -0.63
C ILE A 35 16.03 -7.65 -1.21
N ASP A 36 16.22 -8.96 -1.31
CA ASP A 36 17.46 -9.56 -1.82
C ASP A 36 17.77 -9.11 -3.24
N ASN A 37 16.75 -9.08 -4.10
CA ASN A 37 16.93 -8.69 -5.48
C ASN A 37 17.20 -7.19 -5.64
N LEU A 38 16.50 -6.33 -4.90
CA LEU A 38 16.76 -4.89 -4.91
C LEU A 38 18.15 -4.56 -4.36
N HIS A 39 18.64 -5.31 -3.37
CA HIS A 39 19.99 -5.15 -2.86
C HIS A 39 21.04 -5.56 -3.89
N LYS A 40 20.86 -6.72 -4.55
CA LYS A 40 21.79 -7.24 -5.56
C LYS A 40 21.75 -6.47 -6.88
N ARG A 41 20.57 -5.97 -7.26
CA ARG A 41 20.28 -5.31 -8.53
C ARG A 41 19.37 -4.09 -8.29
N PRO A 42 19.91 -2.98 -7.77
CA PRO A 42 19.11 -1.80 -7.41
C PRO A 42 18.38 -1.17 -8.60
N ASP A 43 18.90 -1.33 -9.81
CA ASP A 43 18.32 -0.87 -11.07
C ASP A 43 17.23 -1.79 -11.63
N SER A 44 16.94 -2.92 -10.96
CA SER A 44 15.91 -3.86 -11.39
C SER A 44 14.54 -3.20 -11.49
N ARG A 45 13.87 -3.47 -12.61
CA ARG A 45 12.48 -3.08 -12.85
C ARG A 45 11.51 -4.26 -12.67
N GLN A 46 12.02 -5.42 -12.31
CA GLN A 46 11.25 -6.68 -12.29
C GLN A 46 10.72 -7.02 -10.89
N GLU A 47 11.15 -6.29 -9.86
CA GLU A 47 10.78 -6.61 -8.48
C GLU A 47 9.33 -6.22 -8.24
N ALA A 48 8.46 -7.23 -8.31
CA ALA A 48 7.03 -7.06 -8.16
C ALA A 48 6.38 -8.23 -7.43
N ILE A 49 5.42 -7.89 -6.59
CA ILE A 49 4.51 -8.83 -5.93
C ILE A 49 3.21 -8.81 -6.73
N ILE A 50 2.89 -9.93 -7.38
CA ILE A 50 1.58 -10.16 -7.99
C ILE A 50 0.69 -10.87 -6.98
N VAL A 51 -0.50 -10.32 -6.76
CA VAL A 51 -1.50 -10.84 -5.83
C VAL A 51 -2.44 -11.78 -6.59
N ASN A 52 -2.50 -13.04 -6.17
CA ASN A 52 -3.40 -14.03 -6.75
C ASN A 52 -4.83 -13.80 -6.23
N ARG A 53 -5.74 -13.55 -7.17
CA ARG A 53 -7.17 -13.32 -6.90
C ARG A 53 -7.90 -14.54 -6.36
N GLU A 54 -7.49 -15.75 -6.76
CA GLU A 54 -8.17 -16.99 -6.35
C GLU A 54 -8.01 -17.31 -4.86
N LYS A 55 -7.00 -16.72 -4.20
CA LYS A 55 -6.70 -16.93 -2.78
C LYS A 55 -7.15 -15.77 -1.89
N LEU A 56 -7.56 -14.65 -2.47
CA LEU A 56 -8.03 -13.47 -1.75
C LEU A 56 -9.32 -13.01 -2.43
N ASP A 57 -10.43 -13.63 -2.05
CA ASP A 57 -11.76 -13.43 -2.66
C ASP A 57 -12.17 -11.95 -2.80
N ASN A 58 -11.54 -11.04 -2.06
CA ASN A 58 -11.87 -9.62 -2.07
C ASN A 58 -10.67 -8.65 -2.17
N SER A 59 -9.45 -9.12 -2.45
CA SER A 59 -8.34 -8.17 -2.61
C SER A 59 -8.53 -7.32 -3.86
N CYS A 60 -8.59 -6.01 -3.66
CA CYS A 60 -8.60 -5.07 -4.77
C CYS A 60 -7.18 -4.74 -5.27
N LEU A 61 -6.15 -5.09 -4.51
CA LEU A 61 -4.75 -4.99 -4.90
C LEU A 61 -4.43 -6.07 -5.95
N LEU A 62 -3.83 -5.65 -7.06
CA LEU A 62 -3.39 -6.52 -8.15
C LEU A 62 -1.90 -6.78 -8.08
N SER A 63 -1.13 -5.71 -7.88
CA SER A 63 0.32 -5.81 -7.80
C SER A 63 0.94 -4.67 -7.02
N MET A 64 2.15 -4.92 -6.51
CA MET A 64 3.05 -3.91 -6.00
C MET A 64 4.40 -4.07 -6.69
N GLN A 65 4.89 -3.02 -7.34
CA GLN A 65 6.22 -2.98 -7.95
C GLN A 65 7.14 -2.10 -7.10
N PHE A 66 8.41 -2.49 -7.04
CA PHE A 66 9.44 -1.83 -6.24
C PHE A 66 10.63 -1.46 -7.12
N GLN A 67 11.18 -0.28 -6.91
CA GLN A 67 12.39 0.20 -7.58
C GLN A 67 13.26 0.96 -6.59
N LEU A 68 14.59 0.82 -6.70
CA LEU A 68 15.53 1.54 -5.86
C LEU A 68 16.37 2.49 -6.73
N LEU A 69 16.02 3.79 -6.74
CA LEU A 69 16.70 4.79 -7.56
C LEU A 69 17.33 5.86 -6.68
N ASN A 70 18.66 6.05 -6.79
CA ASN A 70 19.39 7.08 -6.03
C ASN A 70 19.05 7.06 -4.53
N ASN A 71 19.08 5.87 -3.92
CA ASN A 71 18.71 5.64 -2.52
C ASN A 71 17.27 6.03 -2.17
N THR A 72 16.38 6.11 -3.16
CA THR A 72 14.95 6.32 -2.96
C THR A 72 14.21 5.05 -3.30
N LEU A 73 13.48 4.50 -2.34
CA LEU A 73 12.55 3.40 -2.59
C LEU A 73 11.31 3.97 -3.27
N ILE A 74 10.98 3.47 -4.45
CA ILE A 74 9.75 3.77 -5.16
C ILE A 74 8.87 2.53 -5.07
N VAL A 75 7.65 2.72 -4.54
CA VAL A 75 6.62 1.69 -4.45
C VAL A 75 5.46 2.10 -5.34
N ILE A 76 5.05 1.21 -6.25
CA ILE A 76 3.94 1.44 -7.17
C ILE A 76 2.90 0.35 -6.94
N SER A 77 1.75 0.74 -6.38
CA SER A 77 0.68 -0.18 -6.03
C SER A 77 -0.50 -0.02 -6.97
N ASN A 78 -0.93 -1.11 -7.57
CA ASN A 78 -1.98 -1.13 -8.58
C ASN A 78 -3.22 -1.82 -8.03
N TYR A 79 -4.33 -1.10 -8.03
CA TYR A 79 -5.62 -1.56 -7.52
C TYR A 79 -6.66 -1.59 -8.63
N ARG A 80 -7.47 -2.64 -8.69
CA ARG A 80 -8.64 -2.69 -9.58
C ARG A 80 -9.69 -1.67 -9.18
N SER A 81 -9.89 -1.51 -7.87
CA SER A 81 -10.89 -0.63 -7.28
C SER A 81 -10.47 -0.23 -5.88
N GLN A 82 -10.90 0.93 -5.41
CA GLN A 82 -10.64 1.36 -4.03
C GLN A 82 -11.78 2.25 -3.57
N CYS A 83 -12.45 1.85 -2.48
CA CYS A 83 -13.42 2.71 -1.81
C CYS A 83 -12.68 3.84 -1.08
N LYS A 84 -13.13 5.09 -1.25
CA LYS A 84 -12.47 6.26 -0.65
C LYS A 84 -12.50 6.27 0.88
N VAL A 85 -13.59 5.75 1.46
CA VAL A 85 -13.89 5.88 2.89
C VAL A 85 -13.29 4.73 3.71
N HIS A 86 -13.31 3.52 3.15
CA HIS A 86 -12.86 2.31 3.85
C HIS A 86 -11.58 1.72 3.25
N GLY A 87 -11.55 1.56 1.92
CA GLY A 87 -10.40 0.96 1.24
C GLY A 87 -9.16 1.84 1.34
N ARG A 88 -9.27 3.13 1.01
CA ARG A 88 -8.12 4.03 0.97
C ARG A 88 -7.37 4.12 2.32
N PRO A 89 -8.02 4.27 3.48
CA PRO A 89 -7.31 4.27 4.76
C PRO A 89 -6.55 2.97 5.01
N VAL A 90 -7.20 1.80 4.86
CA VAL A 90 -6.58 0.48 5.05
C VAL A 90 -5.37 0.30 4.13
N ASP A 91 -5.56 0.56 2.84
CA ASP A 91 -4.55 0.41 1.81
C ASP A 91 -3.36 1.34 2.05
N THR A 92 -3.61 2.56 2.56
CA THR A 92 -2.55 3.50 2.91
C THR A 92 -1.63 2.93 3.98
N ILE A 93 -2.19 2.35 5.04
CA ILE A 93 -1.41 1.75 6.12
C ILE A 93 -0.67 0.51 5.61
N MET A 94 -1.33 -0.34 4.82
CA MET A 94 -0.70 -1.54 4.25
C MET A 94 0.49 -1.19 3.36
N ASN A 95 0.33 -0.22 2.43
CA ASN A 95 1.42 0.20 1.54
C ASN A 95 2.61 0.76 2.32
N ARG A 96 2.34 1.55 3.36
CA ARG A 96 3.39 2.09 4.24
C ARG A 96 4.10 0.99 5.02
N TYR A 97 3.35 0.05 5.59
CA TYR A 97 3.89 -1.10 6.30
C TYR A 97 4.82 -1.94 5.41
N VAL A 98 4.36 -2.29 4.21
CA VAL A 98 5.18 -3.02 3.24
C VAL A 98 6.44 -2.24 2.89
N ALA A 99 6.31 -0.94 2.61
CA ALA A 99 7.47 -0.08 2.35
C ALA A 99 8.45 -0.05 3.54
N THR A 100 7.96 0.03 4.78
CA THR A 100 8.79 -0.05 5.99
C THR A 100 9.56 -1.36 6.06
N LYS A 101 8.93 -2.51 5.79
CA LYS A 101 9.63 -3.81 5.82
C LYS A 101 10.70 -3.94 4.74
N ILE A 102 10.45 -3.41 3.54
CA ILE A 102 11.46 -3.38 2.48
C ILE A 102 12.63 -2.47 2.88
N ILE A 103 12.37 -1.29 3.46
CA ILE A 103 13.41 -0.36 3.93
C ILE A 103 14.25 -1.02 5.02
N ASP A 104 13.63 -1.56 6.07
CA ASP A 104 14.33 -2.23 7.16
C ASP A 104 15.21 -3.38 6.64
N GLY A 105 14.67 -4.18 5.72
CA GLY A 105 15.42 -5.25 5.05
C GLY A 105 16.63 -4.72 4.31
N LEU A 106 16.46 -3.71 3.45
CA LEU A 106 17.55 -3.12 2.69
C LEU A 106 18.61 -2.46 3.60
N GLU A 107 18.20 -1.79 4.67
CA GLU A 107 19.11 -1.15 5.63
C GLU A 107 19.90 -2.18 6.43
N SER A 108 19.28 -3.31 6.81
CA SER A 108 19.99 -4.43 7.45
C SER A 108 21.05 -5.08 6.54
N LEU A 109 20.89 -4.96 5.22
CA LEU A 109 21.86 -5.38 4.21
C LEU A 109 22.88 -4.28 3.86
N GLY A 110 22.87 -3.15 4.58
CA GLY A 110 23.84 -2.07 4.45
C GLY A 110 23.48 -0.97 3.44
N ASN A 111 22.30 -1.01 2.81
CA ASN A 111 21.85 0.07 1.93
C ASN A 111 21.44 1.30 2.77
N LYS A 112 21.72 2.52 2.31
CA LYS A 112 21.30 3.76 2.99
C LYS A 112 20.10 4.38 2.28
N ILE A 113 18.88 4.10 2.74
CA ILE A 113 17.65 4.64 2.12
C ILE A 113 17.43 6.08 2.58
N LYS A 114 17.40 7.02 1.64
CA LYS A 114 17.23 8.45 1.93
C LYS A 114 15.78 8.89 1.93
N SER A 115 14.95 8.25 1.09
CA SER A 115 13.54 8.60 0.99
C SER A 115 12.71 7.46 0.42
N CYS A 116 11.38 7.57 0.55
CA CYS A 116 10.43 6.61 -0.01
C CYS A 116 9.27 7.35 -0.67
N LYS A 117 8.89 6.91 -1.87
CA LYS A 117 7.76 7.45 -2.64
C LYS A 117 6.77 6.34 -2.94
N ILE A 118 5.51 6.56 -2.57
CA ILE A 118 4.43 5.60 -2.82
C ILE A 118 3.46 6.19 -3.84
N TYR A 119 3.37 5.52 -4.99
CA TYR A 119 2.40 5.78 -6.05
C TYR A 119 1.29 4.74 -5.96
N VAL A 120 0.04 5.20 -6.07
CA VAL A 120 -1.13 4.31 -6.00
C VAL A 120 -1.98 4.57 -7.23
N ASN A 121 -2.06 3.55 -8.08
CA ASN A 121 -2.88 3.54 -9.28
C ASN A 121 -4.17 2.78 -8.99
N VAL A 122 -5.32 3.37 -9.30
CA VAL A 122 -6.64 2.78 -9.02
C VAL A 122 -7.49 2.83 -10.27
N GLY A 123 -7.95 1.66 -10.75
CA GLY A 123 -8.84 1.57 -11.91
C GLY A 123 -10.21 2.20 -11.65
N ASN A 124 -10.84 1.86 -10.52
CA ASN A 124 -12.12 2.43 -10.08
C ASN A 124 -12.05 3.01 -8.67
N TYR A 125 -11.88 4.33 -8.56
CA TYR A 125 -11.82 5.04 -7.28
C TYR A 125 -13.17 5.67 -6.91
N HIS A 126 -13.89 5.04 -5.97
CA HIS A 126 -15.34 5.26 -5.78
C HIS A 126 -15.74 5.49 -4.32
N LEU A 127 -16.91 6.10 -4.11
CA LEU A 127 -17.64 6.07 -2.85
C LEU A 127 -18.65 4.92 -2.91
N ASN A 128 -18.82 4.16 -1.84
CA ASN A 128 -19.86 3.14 -1.79
C ASN A 128 -21.24 3.81 -1.65
N ARG A 129 -22.21 3.41 -2.49
CA ARG A 129 -23.56 4.01 -2.55
C ARG A 129 -24.32 3.99 -1.21
N SER A 130 -24.03 3.02 -0.33
CA SER A 130 -24.65 2.92 1.00
C SER A 130 -24.24 4.03 1.97
N GLU A 131 -23.18 4.79 1.66
CA GLU A 131 -22.66 5.87 2.52
C GLU A 131 -23.11 7.27 2.06
N CYS A 132 -23.75 7.38 0.89
CA CYS A 132 -24.38 8.65 0.46
C CYS A 132 -25.61 9.03 1.31
N ASN A 133 -26.15 8.11 2.09
CA ASN A 133 -27.35 8.33 2.91
C ASN A 133 -27.07 8.36 4.43
N LEU A 134 -25.81 8.22 4.87
CA LEU A 134 -25.47 8.20 6.31
C LEU A 134 -24.70 9.44 6.79
N ASP A 135 -24.22 10.31 5.89
CA ASP A 135 -23.47 11.53 6.24
C ASP A 135 -23.90 12.77 5.44
N CYS A 136 -25.14 12.83 4.93
CA CYS A 136 -25.65 14.04 4.28
C CYS A 136 -25.86 15.23 5.23
N ASP A 137 -25.78 15.02 6.56
CA ASP A 137 -25.89 16.09 7.56
C ASP A 137 -24.56 16.44 8.27
N ALA A 138 -23.43 15.84 7.87
CA ALA A 138 -22.15 16.04 8.57
C ALA A 138 -20.93 16.22 7.66
N MET A 139 -20.97 17.07 6.63
CA MET A 139 -19.72 17.55 6.00
C MET A 139 -19.78 19.00 5.47
N PRO A 140 -19.32 19.98 6.26
CA PRO A 140 -18.74 21.22 5.75
C PRO A 140 -17.26 21.08 5.34
N LEU A 141 -16.69 19.87 5.21
CA LEU A 141 -15.26 19.69 4.90
C LEU A 141 -14.94 19.43 3.41
N TYR A 142 -15.94 19.20 2.55
CA TYR A 142 -15.68 18.86 1.14
C TYR A 142 -15.26 20.06 0.27
N LYS A 143 -15.27 21.29 0.81
CA LYS A 143 -14.81 22.47 0.09
C LYS A 143 -13.28 22.66 0.06
N MET A 144 -12.48 21.85 0.76
CA MET A 144 -11.03 22.13 0.89
C MET A 144 -10.09 21.38 -0.07
N LEU A 145 -10.54 20.42 -0.91
CA LEU A 145 -9.62 19.63 -1.74
C LEU A 145 -9.70 19.91 -3.24
N LYS A 146 -10.11 21.12 -3.65
CA LYS A 146 -9.96 21.59 -5.04
C LYS A 146 -8.74 22.48 -5.28
N GLN A 147 -7.87 22.68 -4.31
CA GLN A 147 -6.61 23.39 -4.50
C GLN A 147 -5.51 22.71 -3.68
N ILE A 148 -4.63 21.98 -4.37
CA ILE A 148 -3.19 21.73 -4.15
C ILE A 148 -2.82 20.52 -5.02
#